data_AF-A0A7R9YE03-F1
#
_entry.id   AF-A0A7R9YE03-F1
#
_cell.length_a   1.000
_cell.length_b   1.000
_cell.length_c   1.000
_cell.angle_alpha   90.00
_cell.angle_beta   90.00
_cell.angle_gamma   90.00
#
_symmetry.space_group_name_H-M   'P 1'
#
loop_
_entity.id
_entity.type
_entity.pdbx_description
1 polymer ?
#
loop_
_entity_poly.entity_id
_entity_poly.type
_entity_poly.pdbx_seq_one_letter_code
_entity_poly.pdbx_strand_id
1 'polypeptide(L)'
;SLGFVNDTFLAVGRSDLVGNAAGATALRTRDIIQKAKGGVLFVKEAHSLVQQLCDEDFGRDALVELMKDMEGGDPVIIFAGCERETRNFIWSYDGLHSLITKLFV
;
A
#
# COMPACT_ATOMS: atom_id res chain seq x y z
N SER A 1 -9.40 -16.27 -15.51
CA SER A 1 -8.30 -15.33 -15.30
C SER A 1 -8.83 -14.18 -14.46
N LEU A 2 -8.00 -13.56 -13.61
CA LEU A 2 -8.38 -12.42 -12.76
C LEU A 2 -8.50 -11.08 -13.52
N GLY A 3 -8.40 -11.09 -14.86
CA GLY A 3 -8.60 -9.90 -15.69
C GLY A 3 -7.44 -8.89 -15.73
N PHE A 4 -6.21 -9.32 -15.42
CA PHE A 4 -5.03 -8.44 -15.53
C PHE A 4 -4.72 -8.10 -16.98
N VAL A 5 -4.41 -6.83 -17.23
CA VAL A 5 -4.08 -6.30 -18.57
C VAL A 5 -2.64 -6.67 -18.96
N ASN A 6 -1.78 -6.94 -17.97
CA ASN A 6 -0.42 -7.45 -18.15
C ASN A 6 0.03 -8.36 -16.99
N ASP A 7 1.14 -9.12 -17.18
CA ASP A 7 1.71 -10.02 -16.17
C ASP A 7 2.55 -9.29 -15.09
N THR A 8 2.32 -7.99 -14.86
CA THR A 8 3.12 -7.22 -13.91
C THR A 8 2.74 -7.57 -12.48
N PHE A 9 3.71 -8.07 -11.72
CA PHE A 9 3.60 -8.31 -10.29
C PHE A 9 4.79 -7.65 -9.58
N LEU A 10 4.51 -6.61 -8.80
CA LEU A 10 5.53 -5.86 -8.05
C LEU A 10 5.30 -6.05 -6.56
N ALA A 11 6.21 -6.74 -5.88
CA ALA A 11 6.18 -6.89 -4.43
C ALA A 11 7.08 -5.86 -3.76
N VAL A 12 6.53 -5.13 -2.79
CA VAL A 12 7.20 -4.03 -2.09
C VAL A 12 6.97 -4.11 -0.59
N GLY A 13 7.88 -3.52 0.18
CA GLY A 13 7.71 -3.27 1.61
C GLY A 13 7.87 -1.79 1.94
N ARG A 14 7.82 -1.48 3.25
CA ARG A 14 7.99 -0.12 3.76
C ARG A 14 9.25 0.59 3.23
N SER A 15 10.39 -0.09 3.19
CA SER A 15 11.66 0.47 2.71
C SER A 15 11.65 0.90 1.25
N ASP A 16 10.74 0.33 0.45
CA ASP A 16 10.58 0.66 -0.96
C ASP A 16 9.67 1.87 -1.15
N LEU A 17 8.71 2.08 -0.25
CA LEU A 17 7.68 3.11 -0.35
C LEU A 17 8.07 4.40 0.40
N VAL A 18 8.64 4.25 1.60
CA VAL A 18 8.90 5.36 2.53
C VAL A 18 10.26 5.99 2.24
N GLY A 19 10.25 7.32 2.07
CA GLY A 19 11.45 8.14 1.90
C GLY A 19 12.02 8.62 3.23
N ASN A 20 13.17 9.30 3.16
CA ASN A 20 13.88 9.83 4.33
C ASN A 20 13.51 11.28 4.68
N ALA A 21 12.53 11.88 3.99
CA ALA A 21 12.12 13.25 4.20
C ALA A 21 10.67 13.46 3.73
N ALA A 22 10.04 14.54 4.22
CA ALA A 22 8.72 14.97 3.78
C ALA A 22 8.66 15.13 2.25
N GLY A 23 7.59 14.65 1.63
CA GLY A 23 7.39 14.68 0.18
C GLY A 23 8.16 13.62 -0.63
N ALA A 24 9.29 13.12 -0.14
CA ALA A 24 10.03 12.04 -0.81
C ALA A 24 9.22 10.73 -0.84
N THR A 25 8.52 10.42 0.25
CA THR A 25 7.61 9.25 0.33
C THR A 25 6.52 9.29 -0.73
N ALA A 26 5.87 10.43 -0.92
CA ALA A 26 4.79 10.55 -1.89
C ALA A 26 5.29 10.35 -3.33
N LEU A 27 6.45 10.91 -3.67
CA LEU A 27 7.06 10.70 -5.00
C LEU A 27 7.44 9.23 -5.22
N ARG A 28 8.09 8.61 -4.24
CA ARG A 28 8.55 7.23 -4.32
C ARG A 28 7.40 6.23 -4.40
N THR A 29 6.36 6.43 -3.60
CA THR A 29 5.15 5.60 -3.61
C THR A 29 4.45 5.71 -4.96
N ARG A 30 4.25 6.92 -5.48
CA ARG A 30 3.64 7.12 -6.81
C ARG A 30 4.43 6.48 -7.94
N ASP A 31 5.76 6.60 -7.93
CA ASP A 31 6.61 5.94 -8.95
C ASP A 31 6.43 4.42 -8.95
N ILE A 32 6.36 3.80 -7.77
CA ILE A 32 6.09 2.37 -7.62
C ILE A 32 4.69 1.99 -8.12
N ILE A 33 3.67 2.79 -7.78
CA ILE A 33 2.30 2.58 -8.27
C ILE A 33 2.27 2.63 -9.80
N GLN A 34 2.91 3.63 -10.42
CA GLN A 34 2.97 3.74 -11.87
C GLN A 34 3.65 2.54 -12.52
N LYS A 35 4.69 1.98 -11.90
CA LYS A 35 5.37 0.77 -12.39
C LYS A 35 4.50 -0.48 -12.34
N ALA A 36 3.52 -0.53 -11.44
CA ALA A 36 2.63 -1.68 -11.27
C ALA A 36 1.34 -1.61 -12.12
N LYS A 37 1.05 -0.48 -12.78
CA LYS A 37 -0.16 -0.27 -13.59
C LYS A 37 -0.42 -1.40 -14.59
N GLY A 38 -1.68 -1.76 -14.72
CA GLY A 38 -2.21 -2.88 -15.50
C GLY A 38 -2.07 -4.26 -14.82
N GLY A 39 -1.41 -4.32 -13.65
CA GLY A 39 -1.09 -5.56 -12.94
C GLY A 39 -1.39 -5.49 -11.44
N VAL A 40 -0.48 -6.03 -10.62
CA VAL A 40 -0.62 -6.17 -9.16
C VAL A 40 0.52 -5.48 -8.42
N LEU A 41 0.16 -4.67 -7.42
CA LEU A 41 1.07 -4.15 -6.41
C LEU A 41 0.86 -4.89 -5.08
N PHE A 42 1.82 -5.71 -4.67
CA PHE A 42 1.76 -6.52 -3.45
C PHE A 42 2.56 -5.86 -2.32
N VAL A 43 1.87 -5.30 -1.34
CA VAL A 43 2.46 -4.57 -0.21
C VAL A 43 2.63 -5.53 0.97
N LYS A 44 3.87 -5.95 1.22
CA LYS A 44 4.26 -6.84 2.32
C LYS A 44 4.34 -6.10 3.64
N GLU A 45 3.95 -6.78 4.72
CA GLU A 45 3.96 -6.27 6.09
C GLU A 45 3.31 -4.88 6.17
N ALA A 46 2.13 -4.73 5.57
CA ALA A 46 1.46 -3.44 5.37
C ALA A 46 1.21 -2.66 6.67
N HIS A 47 1.05 -3.38 7.79
CA HIS A 47 0.92 -2.81 9.13
C HIS A 47 2.11 -1.88 9.49
N SER A 48 3.29 -2.12 8.91
CA SER A 48 4.47 -1.28 9.15
C SER A 48 4.32 0.13 8.59
N LEU A 49 3.41 0.38 7.66
CA LEU A 49 3.14 1.72 7.13
C LEU A 49 2.40 2.63 8.11
N VAL A 50 1.69 2.07 9.09
CA VAL A 50 0.92 2.85 10.08
C VAL A 50 1.58 2.93 11.44
N GLN A 51 2.66 2.17 11.65
CA GLN A 51 3.51 2.27 12.82
C GLN A 51 4.34 3.55 12.78
N GLN A 52 4.34 4.26 13.91
CA GLN A 52 5.24 5.39 14.15
C GLN A 52 6.56 4.83 14.70
N LEU A 53 7.62 4.78 13.91
CA LEU A 53 8.93 4.25 14.34
C LEU A 53 9.85 5.33 14.95
N CYS A 54 9.63 6.59 14.60
CA CYS A 54 10.34 7.76 15.13
C CYS A 54 9.47 9.03 15.00
N ASP A 55 9.95 10.16 15.51
CA ASP A 55 9.20 11.43 15.44
C ASP A 55 8.97 11.90 13.98
N GLU A 56 9.95 11.66 13.11
CA GLU A 56 9.88 11.96 11.67
C GLU A 56 9.59 10.69 10.85
N ASP A 57 8.39 10.12 11.02
CA ASP A 57 7.93 8.95 10.28
C ASP A 57 6.92 9.32 9.17
N PHE A 58 7.16 8.84 7.95
CA PHE A 58 6.34 9.14 6.77
C PHE A 58 5.58 7.91 6.25
N GLY A 59 5.45 6.83 7.02
CA GLY A 59 4.74 5.62 6.59
C GLY A 59 3.29 5.89 6.19
N ARG A 60 2.62 6.77 6.94
CA ARG A 60 1.22 7.14 6.67
C ARG A 60 1.07 7.89 5.34
N ASP A 61 2.06 8.67 4.94
CA ASP A 61 2.04 9.34 3.64
C ASP A 61 2.04 8.33 2.48
N ALA A 62 2.78 7.23 2.62
CA ALA A 62 2.76 6.14 1.64
C ALA A 62 1.38 5.48 1.58
N LEU A 63 0.74 5.23 2.74
CA LEU A 63 -0.61 4.68 2.78
C LEU A 63 -1.63 5.60 2.10
N VAL A 64 -1.55 6.90 2.34
CA VAL A 64 -2.44 7.89 1.72
C VAL A 64 -2.30 7.89 0.20
N GLU A 65 -1.08 7.81 -0.35
CA GLU A 65 -0.90 7.70 -1.80
C GLU A 65 -1.44 6.37 -2.36
N LEU A 66 -1.22 5.24 -1.68
CA LEU A 66 -1.79 3.95 -2.09
C LEU A 66 -3.33 4.01 -2.14
N MET A 67 -3.96 4.59 -1.12
CA MET A 67 -5.42 4.69 -1.04
C MET A 67 -6.03 5.52 -2.18
N LYS A 68 -5.33 6.54 -2.69
CA LYS A 68 -5.82 7.35 -3.82
C LYS A 68 -5.97 6.52 -5.10
N ASP A 69 -5.02 5.61 -5.37
CA ASP A 69 -5.08 4.76 -6.55
C ASP A 69 -5.98 3.52 -6.34
N MET A 70 -6.24 3.12 -5.09
CA MET A 70 -7.24 2.06 -4.79
C MET A 70 -8.64 2.42 -5.32
N GLU A 71 -9.04 3.68 -5.30
CA GLU A 71 -10.33 4.13 -5.85
C GLU A 71 -10.42 3.90 -7.37
N GLY A 72 -9.28 4.02 -8.07
CA GLY A 72 -9.19 3.77 -9.51
C GLY A 72 -9.13 2.29 -9.89
N GLY A 73 -8.75 1.41 -8.96
CA GLY A 73 -8.68 -0.04 -9.15
C GLY A 73 -7.55 -0.52 -10.07
N ASP A 74 -6.63 0.37 -10.48
CA ASP A 74 -5.47 0.05 -11.31
C ASP A 74 -4.21 0.76 -10.80
N PRO A 75 -3.19 0.03 -10.28
CA PRO A 75 -3.11 -1.44 -10.19
C PRO A 75 -4.04 -2.04 -9.12
N VAL A 76 -4.21 -3.36 -9.17
CA VAL A 76 -4.80 -4.08 -8.02
C VAL A 76 -3.78 -4.07 -6.88
N ILE A 77 -4.13 -3.39 -5.79
CA ILE A 77 -3.29 -3.31 -4.59
C ILE A 77 -3.69 -4.40 -3.60
N ILE A 78 -2.72 -5.21 -3.17
CA ILE A 78 -2.90 -6.29 -2.20
C ILE A 78 -2.05 -5.99 -0.97
N PHE A 79 -2.69 -5.87 0.19
CA PHE A 79 -2.00 -5.74 1.47
C PHE A 79 -1.82 -7.12 2.12
N ALA A 80 -0.60 -7.43 2.54
CA ALA A 80 -0.24 -8.69 3.19
C ALA A 80 0.51 -8.45 4.50
N GLY A 81 0.41 -9.43 5.41
CA GLY A 81 1.04 -9.41 6.73
C GLY A 81 0.47 -10.54 7.59
N CYS A 82 0.96 -10.71 8.81
CA CYS A 82 0.40 -11.71 9.72
C CYS A 82 -1.05 -11.36 10.10
N GLU A 83 -1.89 -12.36 10.36
CA GLU A 83 -3.33 -12.20 10.56
C GLU A 83 -3.69 -11.13 11.60
N ARG A 84 -3.00 -11.14 12.75
CA ARG A 84 -3.23 -10.18 13.85
C ARG A 84 -2.92 -8.75 13.42
N GLU A 85 -1.83 -8.56 12.69
CA GLU A 85 -1.37 -7.24 12.24
C GLU A 85 -2.23 -6.71 11.09
N THR A 86 -2.63 -7.58 10.16
CA THR A 86 -3.51 -7.23 9.04
C THR A 86 -4.88 -6.79 9.55
N ARG A 87 -5.45 -7.48 10.55
CA ARG A 87 -6.67 -7.05 11.23
C ARG A 87 -6.52 -5.62 11.75
N ASN A 88 -5.52 -5.36 12.59
CA ASN A 88 -5.32 -4.03 13.15
C ASN A 88 -5.07 -2.96 12.07
N PHE A 89 -4.32 -3.30 11.02
CA PHE A 89 -4.04 -2.42 9.89
C PHE A 89 -5.32 -1.94 9.18
N ILE A 90 -6.27 -2.84 8.93
CA ILE A 90 -7.53 -2.50 8.24
C ILE A 90 -8.29 -1.37 8.94
N TRP A 91 -8.26 -1.32 10.27
CA TRP A 91 -8.94 -0.30 11.08
C TRP A 91 -8.02 0.82 11.55
N SER A 92 -6.77 0.86 11.10
CA SER A 92 -5.76 1.79 11.60
C SER A 92 -5.81 3.19 10.97
N TYR A 93 -6.51 3.33 9.84
CA TYR A 93 -6.62 4.59 9.12
C TYR A 93 -8.04 4.78 8.63
N ASP A 94 -8.60 5.97 8.89
CA ASP A 94 -9.97 6.30 8.51
C ASP A 94 -10.16 6.16 7.00
N GLY A 95 -11.21 5.42 6.61
CA GLY A 95 -11.53 5.16 5.21
C GLY A 95 -10.82 3.98 4.57
N LEU A 96 -9.73 3.45 5.15
CA LEU A 96 -9.03 2.29 4.57
C LEU A 96 -9.93 1.05 4.48
N HIS A 97 -10.65 0.73 5.56
CA HIS A 97 -11.59 -0.39 5.58
C HIS A 97 -12.65 -0.28 4.47
N SER A 98 -13.11 0.94 4.15
CA SER A 98 -14.14 1.16 3.12
C SER A 98 -13.62 0.90 1.70
N LEU A 99 -12.31 1.02 1.47
CA LEU A 99 -11.69 0.76 0.17
C LEU A 99 -11.36 -0.73 -0.04
N ILE A 100 -11.31 -1.53 1.03
CA ILE A 100 -10.99 -2.96 0.93
C ILE A 100 -12.20 -3.72 0.40
N THR A 101 -12.14 -4.08 -0.89
CA THR A 101 -13.22 -4.81 -1.56
C THR A 101 -13.25 -6.30 -1.18
N LYS A 102 -12.10 -6.88 -0.86
CA LYS A 102 -12.00 -8.30 -0.51
C LYS A 102 -10.94 -8.53 0.56
N LEU A 103 -11.34 -9.26 1.59
CA LEU A 103 -10.47 -9.69 2.68
C LEU A 103 -10.32 -11.21 2.62
N PHE A 104 -9.07 -11.67 2.67
CA PHE A 104 -8.72 -13.08 2.80
C PHE A 104 -8.08 -13.25 4.18
N VAL A 105 -8.77 -13.96 5.07
CA VAL A 105 -8.30 -14.33 6.42
C VAL A 105 -8.15 -15.84 6.50
#